data_AF-Q6XPC1-F1
#
_entry.id   AF-Q6XPC1-F1
#
_cell.length_a   1.000
_cell.length_b   1.000
_cell.length_c   1.000
_cell.angle_alpha   90.00
_cell.angle_beta   90.00
_cell.angle_gamma   90.00
#
_symmetry.space_group_name_H-M   'P 1'
#
loop_
_entity.id
_entity.type
_entity.pdbx_description
1 polymer ?
#
loop_
_entity_poly.entity_id
_entity_poly.type
_entity_poly.pdbx_seq_one_letter_code
_entity_poly.pdbx_strand_id
1 'polypeptide(L)'
;MINDTPAWKALAEHAAEIKSTHLRELLNDDARNAAMRTEQQGIYLDFSRQNATSKTLDLLFELAETAELKKKLQAIASGEHVNATEDRAVMHMALRAPKTEKIVVDGHDVVPDVHEVLDAIRAFTSNVRDGKFVGATGKQLKNVISIGIGGSHLGSEFVFESLRYEPVAKAAAEGRILRLLANVDPVDVARATSGLNPEETLVVVVSKTFTTAETMLNARTLRKWLVDDLTKKGSSEAGAVAKHMVAASSAVPLVQQFGIDRANIFGFWDWVGGRYSVTSAVGILPLALQYGFDITEKFLAGAHAMDKHLLETPLRNNLPVIMGLLGVWNSSFLGHSSRALLPYSQALLRFAAHIQQVDMESNGKRVTVEGVDLPFQAGEVNFGEPGTNGQHSFYQLIHQGRVVPCDFLGFCESQNPVQLAGEPVSNHDELMSNFFAQPDALARGKSIEDLKAEGVPEKLQNHKLFPGNRPSISLLFKKLDAFSTGQLLALYEHRTVVQGAIWGINSFDQWGVELGKVLAKQVRAQLSASRTENAPVKGFNSATTSMLEAYLAHKA
;
A
#
# COMPACT_ATOMS: atom_id res chain seq x y z
N MET A 1 12.65 -19.41 19.92
CA MET A 1 12.17 -18.43 18.92
C MET A 1 13.25 -18.23 17.86
N ILE A 2 12.99 -17.50 16.77
CA ILE A 2 13.96 -17.33 15.68
C ILE A 2 15.28 -16.70 16.16
N ASN A 3 15.24 -15.80 17.16
CA ASN A 3 16.41 -15.15 17.73
C ASN A 3 17.34 -16.07 18.53
N ASP A 4 16.87 -17.24 18.96
CA ASP A 4 17.68 -18.19 19.75
C ASP A 4 18.49 -19.12 18.85
N THR A 5 18.16 -19.16 17.56
CA THR A 5 18.75 -20.06 16.57
C THR A 5 20.21 -19.69 16.27
N PRO A 6 21.04 -20.67 15.86
CA PRO A 6 22.40 -20.39 15.41
C PRO A 6 22.46 -19.40 14.25
N ALA A 7 21.56 -19.50 13.27
CA ALA A 7 21.52 -18.60 12.11
C ALA A 7 21.33 -17.13 12.50
N TRP A 8 20.44 -16.84 13.46
CA TRP A 8 20.25 -15.49 13.97
C TRP A 8 21.48 -14.98 14.74
N LYS A 9 22.08 -15.82 15.59
CA LYS A 9 23.30 -15.45 16.33
C LYS A 9 24.47 -15.17 15.41
N ALA A 10 24.63 -15.98 14.35
CA ALA A 10 25.65 -15.77 13.32
C ALA A 10 25.46 -14.44 12.60
N LEU A 11 24.22 -14.04 12.28
CA LEU A 11 23.94 -12.72 11.71
C LEU A 11 24.22 -11.58 12.71
N ALA A 12 23.92 -11.76 13.99
CA ALA A 12 24.23 -10.76 15.02
C ALA A 12 25.74 -10.55 15.20
N GLU A 13 26.52 -11.64 15.18
CA GLU A 13 27.98 -11.60 15.19
C GLU A 13 28.52 -10.95 13.90
N HIS A 14 28.02 -11.38 12.74
CA HIS A 14 28.40 -10.82 11.44
C HIS A 14 28.06 -9.33 11.31
N ALA A 15 26.98 -8.86 11.93
CA ALA A 15 26.64 -7.44 11.97
C ALA A 15 27.68 -6.59 12.71
N ALA A 16 28.35 -7.15 13.73
CA ALA A 16 29.46 -6.47 14.39
C ALA A 16 30.68 -6.33 13.45
N GLU A 17 30.97 -7.35 12.65
CA GLU A 17 32.01 -7.29 11.60
C GLU A 17 31.67 -6.22 10.55
N ILE A 18 30.45 -6.26 10.00
CA ILE A 18 29.99 -5.35 8.95
C ILE A 18 30.03 -3.87 9.38
N LYS A 19 29.77 -3.57 10.65
CA LYS A 19 29.81 -2.17 11.18
C LYS A 19 31.17 -1.51 11.02
N SER A 20 32.25 -2.28 10.87
CA SER A 20 33.60 -1.77 10.62
C SER A 20 33.89 -1.51 9.14
N THR A 21 33.03 -1.95 8.23
CA THR A 21 33.21 -1.81 6.77
C THR A 21 32.32 -0.70 6.22
N HIS A 22 32.87 0.15 5.36
CA HIS A 22 32.11 1.22 4.72
C HIS A 22 31.66 0.82 3.31
N LEU A 23 30.42 1.18 2.93
CA LEU A 23 29.91 1.00 1.57
C LEU A 23 30.82 1.52 0.45
N ARG A 24 31.61 2.58 0.67
CA ARG A 24 32.55 3.09 -0.33
C ARG A 24 33.65 2.09 -0.68
N GLU A 25 34.02 1.23 0.28
CA GLU A 25 35.02 0.17 0.08
C GLU A 25 34.36 -1.03 -0.58
N LEU A 26 33.18 -1.44 -0.09
CA LEU A 26 32.40 -2.53 -0.67
C LEU A 26 32.02 -2.31 -2.13
N LEU A 27 31.79 -1.06 -2.53
CA LEU A 27 31.46 -0.69 -3.91
C LEU A 27 32.66 -0.72 -4.86
N ASN A 28 33.90 -0.85 -4.36
CA ASN A 28 35.08 -1.04 -5.22
C ASN A 28 35.24 -2.52 -5.66
N ASP A 29 34.45 -3.44 -5.09
CA ASP A 29 34.44 -4.85 -5.49
C ASP A 29 33.37 -5.10 -6.56
N ASP A 30 33.80 -5.08 -7.82
CA ASP A 30 32.92 -5.30 -8.97
C ASP A 30 32.28 -6.70 -8.98
N ALA A 31 32.97 -7.72 -8.46
CA ALA A 31 32.44 -9.08 -8.40
C ALA A 31 31.29 -9.16 -7.38
N ARG A 32 31.47 -8.55 -6.20
CA ARG A 32 30.38 -8.38 -5.21
C ARG A 32 29.23 -7.58 -5.81
N ASN A 33 29.51 -6.45 -6.45
CA ASN A 33 28.49 -5.59 -7.04
C ASN A 33 27.65 -6.36 -8.07
N ALA A 34 28.29 -7.15 -8.93
CA ALA A 34 27.61 -8.00 -9.91
C ALA A 34 26.77 -9.10 -9.23
N ALA A 35 27.26 -9.70 -8.15
CA ALA A 35 26.52 -10.71 -7.37
C ALA A 35 25.33 -10.12 -6.58
N MET A 36 25.33 -8.81 -6.33
CA MET A 36 24.27 -8.07 -5.62
C MET A 36 23.34 -7.31 -6.56
N ARG A 37 23.12 -7.88 -7.75
CA ARG A 37 22.17 -7.40 -8.75
C ARG A 37 21.44 -8.60 -9.33
N THR A 38 20.15 -8.45 -9.61
CA THR A 38 19.37 -9.46 -10.31
C THR A 38 18.31 -8.80 -11.17
N GLU A 39 17.99 -9.42 -12.30
CA GLU A 39 16.87 -9.02 -13.14
C GLU A 39 15.88 -10.18 -13.22
N GLN A 40 14.65 -9.94 -12.78
CA GLN A 40 13.58 -10.93 -12.78
C GLN A 40 12.27 -10.24 -13.14
N GLN A 41 11.43 -10.92 -13.91
CA GLN A 41 10.11 -10.38 -14.29
C GLN A 41 10.17 -8.99 -14.97
N GLY A 42 11.29 -8.66 -15.64
CA GLY A 42 11.51 -7.33 -16.25
C GLY A 42 11.81 -6.21 -15.25
N ILE A 43 12.18 -6.57 -14.02
CA ILE A 43 12.53 -5.66 -12.92
C ILE A 43 14.00 -5.87 -12.60
N TYR A 44 14.79 -4.80 -12.74
CA TYR A 44 16.18 -4.78 -12.33
C TYR A 44 16.26 -4.34 -10.86
N LEU A 45 16.81 -5.20 -10.00
CA LEU A 45 17.05 -4.92 -8.59
C LEU A 45 18.57 -4.82 -8.36
N ASP A 46 19.05 -3.63 -8.03
CA ASP A 46 20.39 -3.40 -7.48
C ASP A 46 20.27 -3.27 -5.95
N PHE A 47 20.96 -4.14 -5.25
CA PHE A 47 21.05 -4.13 -3.79
C PHE A 47 22.51 -4.10 -3.32
N SER A 48 23.45 -3.71 -4.19
CA SER A 48 24.88 -3.63 -3.88
C SER A 48 25.20 -2.52 -2.88
N ARG A 49 24.31 -1.53 -2.74
CA ARG A 49 24.39 -0.43 -1.77
C ARG A 49 23.80 -0.79 -0.41
N GLN A 50 23.70 -2.08 -0.10
CA GLN A 50 23.43 -2.58 1.25
C GLN A 50 24.72 -2.78 2.03
N ASN A 51 24.71 -2.49 3.34
CA ASN A 51 25.78 -2.84 4.27
C ASN A 51 25.82 -4.37 4.44
N ALA A 52 26.26 -5.08 3.41
CA ALA A 52 26.19 -6.52 3.28
C ALA A 52 27.27 -7.02 2.33
N THR A 53 27.74 -8.24 2.54
CA THR A 53 28.65 -8.98 1.64
C THR A 53 27.97 -10.25 1.16
N SER A 54 28.61 -11.03 0.28
CA SER A 54 28.11 -12.35 -0.10
C SER A 54 27.91 -13.26 1.12
N LYS A 55 28.82 -13.20 2.11
CA LYS A 55 28.66 -13.87 3.42
C LYS A 55 27.39 -13.42 4.15
N THR A 56 27.07 -12.12 4.15
CA THR A 56 25.79 -11.62 4.72
C THR A 56 24.59 -12.27 4.05
N LEU A 57 24.59 -12.33 2.70
CA LEU A 57 23.49 -12.91 1.95
C LEU A 57 23.35 -14.40 2.25
N ASP A 58 24.45 -15.14 2.30
CA ASP A 58 24.46 -16.57 2.63
C ASP A 58 23.82 -16.82 4.01
N LEU A 59 24.21 -16.04 5.02
CA LEU A 59 23.63 -16.10 6.37
C LEU A 59 22.15 -15.71 6.40
N LEU A 60 21.72 -14.74 5.59
CA LEU A 60 20.31 -14.36 5.47
C LEU A 60 19.48 -15.47 4.83
N PHE A 61 20.00 -16.17 3.83
CA PHE A 61 19.32 -17.33 3.24
C PHE A 61 19.30 -18.53 4.20
N GLU A 62 20.35 -18.75 4.98
CA GLU A 62 20.36 -19.75 6.06
C GLU A 62 19.30 -19.42 7.13
N LEU A 63 19.13 -18.14 7.48
CA LEU A 63 18.05 -17.69 8.36
C LEU A 63 16.67 -17.99 7.75
N ALA A 64 16.49 -17.75 6.45
CA ALA A 64 15.24 -18.03 5.75
C ALA A 64 14.91 -19.52 5.73
N GLU A 65 15.91 -20.38 5.54
CA GLU A 65 15.79 -21.83 5.63
C GLU A 65 15.44 -22.28 7.05
N THR A 66 16.14 -21.74 8.05
CA THR A 66 15.89 -22.00 9.49
C THR A 66 14.49 -21.57 9.91
N ALA A 67 13.98 -20.46 9.35
CA ALA A 67 12.63 -19.97 9.58
C ALA A 67 11.55 -20.75 8.81
N GLU A 68 11.93 -21.80 8.05
CA GLU A 68 11.06 -22.58 7.16
C GLU A 68 10.28 -21.72 6.16
N LEU A 69 10.89 -20.66 5.60
CA LEU A 69 10.20 -19.66 4.79
C LEU A 69 9.41 -20.29 3.64
N LYS A 70 10.02 -21.20 2.86
CA LYS A 70 9.32 -21.86 1.72
C LYS A 70 8.06 -22.61 2.16
N LYS A 71 8.13 -23.32 3.29
CA LYS A 71 6.99 -24.07 3.85
C LYS A 71 5.89 -23.12 4.28
N LYS A 72 6.21 -22.01 4.92
CA LYS A 72 5.23 -20.96 5.29
C LYS A 72 4.58 -20.32 4.07
N LEU A 73 5.35 -20.02 3.02
CA LEU A 73 4.80 -19.50 1.76
C LEU A 73 3.91 -20.54 1.06
N GLN A 74 4.27 -21.82 1.10
CA GLN A 74 3.43 -22.90 0.58
C GLN A 74 2.14 -23.07 1.38
N ALA A 75 2.19 -22.96 2.72
CA ALA A 75 1.00 -22.99 3.57
C ALA A 75 0.04 -21.83 3.26
N ILE A 76 0.58 -20.64 2.96
CA ILE A 76 -0.23 -19.54 2.42
C ILE A 76 -0.79 -19.97 1.06
N ALA A 77 0.01 -20.42 0.11
CA ALA A 77 -0.49 -20.77 -1.23
C ALA A 77 -1.51 -21.92 -1.25
N SER A 78 -1.51 -22.80 -0.24
CA SER A 78 -2.38 -23.97 -0.14
C SER A 78 -3.73 -23.70 0.52
N GLY A 79 -4.00 -22.47 0.96
CA GLY A 79 -5.26 -22.16 1.65
C GLY A 79 -5.26 -22.47 3.15
N GLU A 80 -4.12 -22.80 3.76
CA GLU A 80 -4.08 -23.10 5.20
C GLU A 80 -4.40 -21.87 6.05
N HIS A 81 -4.90 -22.12 7.25
CA HIS A 81 -5.28 -21.10 8.23
C HIS A 81 -4.06 -20.49 8.93
N VAL A 82 -3.21 -19.81 8.15
CA VAL A 82 -1.98 -19.18 8.65
C VAL A 82 -2.25 -17.93 9.50
N ASN A 83 -3.43 -17.32 9.38
CA ASN A 83 -3.88 -16.28 10.30
C ASN A 83 -4.42 -16.95 11.57
N ALA A 84 -3.51 -17.48 12.38
CA ALA A 84 -3.84 -18.36 13.49
C ALA A 84 -4.68 -17.67 14.59
N THR A 85 -4.55 -16.35 14.77
CA THR A 85 -5.26 -15.61 15.84
C THR A 85 -6.73 -15.34 15.49
N GLU A 86 -7.09 -15.42 14.20
CA GLU A 86 -8.47 -15.30 13.72
C GLU A 86 -9.01 -16.61 13.13
N ASP A 87 -8.20 -17.66 13.07
CA ASP A 87 -8.48 -18.95 12.41
C ASP A 87 -8.98 -18.77 10.97
N ARG A 88 -8.13 -18.15 10.12
CA ARG A 88 -8.48 -17.86 8.72
C ARG A 88 -7.35 -18.17 7.75
N ALA A 89 -7.74 -18.57 6.54
CA ALA A 89 -6.89 -18.50 5.37
C ALA A 89 -6.54 -17.05 4.99
N VAL A 90 -5.47 -16.88 4.20
CA VAL A 90 -5.01 -15.58 3.67
C VAL A 90 -4.80 -15.65 2.16
N MET A 91 -5.89 -15.56 1.38
CA MET A 91 -5.87 -15.92 -0.05
C MET A 91 -5.95 -14.74 -1.03
N HIS A 92 -5.30 -13.61 -0.75
CA HIS A 92 -5.28 -12.49 -1.71
C HIS A 92 -4.68 -12.85 -3.09
N MET A 93 -3.84 -13.88 -3.17
CA MET A 93 -3.35 -14.43 -4.46
C MET A 93 -4.47 -15.05 -5.31
N ALA A 94 -5.51 -15.63 -4.70
CA ALA A 94 -6.65 -16.20 -5.42
C ALA A 94 -7.45 -15.15 -6.21
N LEU A 95 -7.44 -13.89 -5.75
CA LEU A 95 -8.14 -12.76 -6.39
C LEU A 95 -7.61 -12.44 -7.80
N ARG A 96 -6.41 -12.90 -8.11
CA ARG A 96 -5.68 -12.61 -9.35
C ARG A 96 -5.25 -13.86 -10.10
N ALA A 97 -5.62 -15.04 -9.60
CA ALA A 97 -5.37 -16.31 -10.26
C ALA A 97 -6.18 -16.41 -11.57
N PRO A 98 -5.62 -16.95 -12.65
CA PRO A 98 -6.35 -17.20 -13.90
C PRO A 98 -7.45 -18.26 -13.68
N LYS A 99 -8.49 -18.24 -14.53
CA LYS A 99 -9.63 -19.20 -14.49
C LYS A 99 -9.23 -20.68 -14.50
N THR A 100 -8.02 -20.97 -14.98
CA THR A 100 -7.48 -22.33 -15.13
C THR A 100 -6.81 -22.86 -13.87
N GLU A 101 -6.53 -22.00 -12.89
CA GLU A 101 -5.94 -22.42 -11.63
C GLU A 101 -6.99 -22.92 -10.65
N LYS A 102 -6.52 -23.70 -9.68
CA LYS A 102 -7.32 -24.25 -8.59
C LYS A 102 -6.68 -23.90 -7.27
N ILE A 103 -7.39 -23.18 -6.43
CA ILE A 103 -6.95 -22.81 -5.08
C ILE A 103 -8.07 -23.21 -4.13
N VAL A 104 -7.75 -24.12 -3.20
CA VAL A 104 -8.74 -24.70 -2.29
C VAL A 104 -8.62 -24.05 -0.93
N VAL A 105 -9.73 -23.54 -0.41
CA VAL A 105 -9.88 -23.04 0.97
C VAL A 105 -11.05 -23.79 1.58
N ASP A 106 -10.88 -24.38 2.77
CA ASP A 106 -11.93 -25.14 3.47
C ASP A 106 -12.61 -26.22 2.60
N GLY A 107 -11.84 -26.86 1.72
CA GLY A 107 -12.34 -27.89 0.80
C GLY A 107 -13.11 -27.37 -0.42
N HIS A 108 -13.23 -26.04 -0.57
CA HIS A 108 -13.89 -25.38 -1.71
C HIS A 108 -12.87 -24.71 -2.63
N ASP A 109 -13.03 -24.89 -3.94
CA ASP A 109 -12.21 -24.16 -4.93
C ASP A 109 -12.74 -22.74 -5.05
N VAL A 110 -11.95 -21.75 -4.60
CA VAL A 110 -12.39 -20.36 -4.52
C VAL A 110 -12.19 -19.60 -5.83
N VAL A 111 -11.43 -20.14 -6.79
CA VAL A 111 -11.14 -19.46 -8.07
C VAL A 111 -12.41 -19.22 -8.89
N PRO A 112 -13.35 -20.19 -9.05
CA PRO A 112 -14.63 -19.95 -9.69
C PRO A 112 -15.44 -18.79 -9.07
N ASP A 113 -15.51 -18.70 -7.74
CA ASP A 113 -16.24 -17.63 -7.04
C ASP A 113 -15.60 -16.26 -7.31
N VAL A 114 -14.26 -16.20 -7.34
CA VAL A 114 -13.51 -14.99 -7.72
C VAL A 114 -13.90 -14.54 -9.11
N HIS A 115 -13.90 -15.46 -10.07
CA HIS A 115 -14.22 -15.14 -11.46
C HIS A 115 -15.69 -14.81 -11.69
N GLU A 116 -16.63 -15.36 -10.90
CA GLU A 116 -18.03 -14.93 -10.92
C GLU A 116 -18.16 -13.43 -10.57
N VAL A 117 -17.47 -12.98 -9.51
CA VAL A 117 -17.47 -11.57 -9.12
C VAL A 117 -16.77 -10.71 -10.18
N LEU A 118 -15.61 -11.15 -10.71
CA LEU A 118 -14.90 -10.42 -11.75
C LEU A 118 -15.73 -10.30 -13.04
N ASP A 119 -16.41 -11.36 -13.47
CA ASP A 119 -17.29 -11.36 -14.63
C ASP A 119 -18.50 -10.44 -14.41
N ALA A 120 -19.06 -10.42 -13.18
CA ALA A 120 -20.12 -9.47 -12.81
C ALA A 120 -19.64 -8.02 -12.85
N ILE A 121 -18.43 -7.73 -12.34
CA ILE A 121 -17.82 -6.39 -12.42
C ILE A 121 -17.57 -6.01 -13.88
N ARG A 122 -17.04 -6.91 -14.71
CA ARG A 122 -16.82 -6.68 -16.14
C ARG A 122 -18.14 -6.28 -16.81
N ALA A 123 -19.19 -7.08 -16.64
CA ALA A 123 -20.50 -6.82 -17.22
C ALA A 123 -21.11 -5.48 -16.74
N PHE A 124 -21.08 -5.22 -15.43
CA PHE A 124 -21.63 -4.00 -14.84
C PHE A 124 -20.89 -2.76 -15.33
N THR A 125 -19.55 -2.76 -15.26
CA THR A 125 -18.74 -1.60 -15.63
C THR A 125 -18.77 -1.31 -17.12
N SER A 126 -18.83 -2.34 -17.98
CA SER A 126 -19.12 -2.17 -19.41
C SER A 126 -20.48 -1.51 -19.64
N ASN A 127 -21.54 -1.95 -18.97
CA ASN A 127 -22.86 -1.35 -19.12
C ASN A 127 -22.90 0.13 -18.68
N VAL A 128 -22.22 0.48 -17.59
CA VAL A 128 -22.12 1.88 -17.12
C VAL A 128 -21.33 2.72 -18.13
N ARG A 129 -20.18 2.22 -18.60
CA ARG A 129 -19.29 2.96 -19.51
C ARG A 129 -19.89 3.12 -20.91
N ASP A 130 -20.64 2.13 -21.39
CA ASP A 130 -21.36 2.17 -22.67
C ASP A 130 -22.66 3.00 -22.61
N GLY A 131 -23.05 3.50 -21.44
CA GLY A 131 -24.30 4.25 -21.26
C GLY A 131 -25.57 3.39 -21.31
N LYS A 132 -25.46 2.06 -21.21
CA LYS A 132 -26.60 1.13 -21.09
C LYS A 132 -27.19 1.15 -19.69
N PHE A 133 -26.34 1.33 -18.67
CA PHE A 133 -26.75 1.60 -17.30
C PHE A 133 -26.72 3.11 -17.06
N VAL A 134 -27.89 3.71 -16.93
CA VAL A 134 -28.08 5.15 -16.73
C VAL A 134 -28.57 5.46 -15.31
N GLY A 135 -28.33 6.70 -14.88
CA GLY A 135 -28.87 7.23 -13.64
C GLY A 135 -30.39 7.32 -13.65
N ALA A 136 -30.98 7.68 -12.52
CA ALA A 136 -32.42 7.73 -12.30
C ALA A 136 -33.15 8.72 -13.23
N THR A 137 -32.45 9.71 -13.78
CA THR A 137 -32.98 10.66 -14.77
C THR A 137 -32.66 10.30 -16.23
N GLY A 138 -32.07 9.13 -16.47
CA GLY A 138 -31.67 8.67 -17.81
C GLY A 138 -30.32 9.18 -18.29
N LYS A 139 -29.59 9.99 -17.50
CA LYS A 139 -28.26 10.48 -17.85
C LYS A 139 -27.18 9.41 -17.62
N GLN A 140 -26.11 9.46 -18.41
CA GLN A 140 -24.98 8.56 -18.26
C GLN A 140 -24.21 8.87 -16.97
N LEU A 141 -23.76 7.81 -16.28
CA LEU A 141 -22.94 7.93 -15.07
C LEU A 141 -21.46 8.03 -15.46
N LYS A 142 -20.93 9.24 -15.37
CA LYS A 142 -19.53 9.58 -15.71
C LYS A 142 -18.69 9.95 -14.48
N ASN A 143 -19.35 10.25 -13.36
CA ASN A 143 -18.67 10.53 -12.09
C ASN A 143 -18.85 9.32 -11.17
N VAL A 144 -17.80 8.97 -10.44
CA VAL A 144 -17.80 7.91 -9.43
C VAL A 144 -17.23 8.48 -8.14
N ILE A 145 -17.94 8.28 -7.03
CA ILE A 145 -17.41 8.49 -5.69
C ILE A 145 -17.31 7.13 -5.01
N SER A 146 -16.08 6.66 -4.77
CA SER A 146 -15.84 5.42 -4.03
C SER A 146 -15.54 5.74 -2.57
N ILE A 147 -16.37 5.23 -1.66
CA ILE A 147 -16.28 5.47 -0.22
C ILE A 147 -15.63 4.27 0.44
N GLY A 148 -14.55 4.50 1.18
CA GLY A 148 -13.86 3.47 1.95
C GLY A 148 -12.74 4.08 2.79
N ILE A 149 -12.31 3.42 3.86
CA ILE A 149 -11.20 3.88 4.70
C ILE A 149 -10.15 2.77 4.88
N GLY A 150 -8.89 3.15 5.05
CA GLY A 150 -7.77 2.21 5.18
C GLY A 150 -7.66 1.31 3.95
N GLY A 151 -7.80 0.00 4.15
CA GLY A 151 -7.64 -1.00 3.10
C GLY A 151 -8.68 -0.91 1.98
N SER A 152 -9.88 -0.38 2.30
CA SER A 152 -10.95 -0.12 1.33
C SER A 152 -10.69 1.09 0.41
N HIS A 153 -9.53 1.75 0.56
CA HIS A 153 -9.22 3.01 -0.10
C HIS A 153 -7.78 3.11 -0.60
N LEU A 154 -6.79 2.91 0.28
CA LEU A 154 -5.39 3.26 0.02
C LEU A 154 -4.81 2.55 -1.20
N GLY A 155 -5.09 1.24 -1.34
CA GLY A 155 -4.65 0.49 -2.54
C GLY A 155 -5.32 1.00 -3.82
N SER A 156 -6.62 1.29 -3.77
CA SER A 156 -7.37 1.83 -4.91
C SER A 156 -6.87 3.24 -5.31
N GLU A 157 -6.52 4.10 -4.35
CA GLU A 157 -5.95 5.43 -4.60
C GLU A 157 -4.55 5.33 -5.21
N PHE A 158 -3.72 4.40 -4.70
CA PHE A 158 -2.42 4.09 -5.29
C PHE A 158 -2.55 3.68 -6.77
N VAL A 159 -3.39 2.71 -7.09
CA VAL A 159 -3.54 2.24 -8.48
C VAL A 159 -4.17 3.31 -9.37
N PHE A 160 -5.16 4.06 -8.84
CA PHE A 160 -5.76 5.18 -9.55
C PHE A 160 -4.73 6.24 -9.94
N GLU A 161 -3.93 6.76 -9.01
CA GLU A 161 -2.93 7.77 -9.35
C GLU A 161 -1.82 7.20 -10.26
N SER A 162 -1.45 5.92 -10.08
CA SER A 162 -0.43 5.25 -10.90
C SER A 162 -0.79 5.20 -12.38
N LEU A 163 -2.09 5.06 -12.71
CA LEU A 163 -2.57 4.89 -14.07
C LEU A 163 -3.16 6.17 -14.67
N ARG A 164 -3.31 7.23 -13.87
CA ARG A 164 -4.00 8.47 -14.28
C ARG A 164 -3.45 9.12 -15.54
N TYR A 165 -2.14 9.05 -15.76
CA TYR A 165 -1.47 9.59 -16.94
C TYR A 165 -0.84 8.54 -17.85
N GLU A 166 -0.99 7.24 -17.55
CA GLU A 166 -0.56 6.18 -18.46
C GLU A 166 -1.38 6.30 -19.76
N PRO A 167 -0.74 6.34 -20.96
CA PRO A 167 -1.44 6.71 -22.19
C PRO A 167 -2.71 5.91 -22.49
N VAL A 168 -2.70 4.59 -22.30
CA VAL A 168 -3.85 3.73 -22.60
C VAL A 168 -4.96 3.93 -21.56
N ALA A 169 -4.62 3.96 -20.28
CA ALA A 169 -5.56 4.18 -19.19
C ALA A 169 -6.16 5.58 -19.22
N LYS A 170 -5.35 6.61 -19.48
CA LYS A 170 -5.81 8.00 -19.64
C LYS A 170 -6.83 8.13 -20.76
N ALA A 171 -6.57 7.53 -21.92
CA ALA A 171 -7.52 7.52 -23.04
C ALA A 171 -8.81 6.79 -22.66
N ALA A 172 -8.72 5.63 -21.99
CA ALA A 172 -9.90 4.91 -21.54
C ALA A 172 -10.71 5.65 -20.45
N ALA A 173 -10.09 6.56 -19.71
CA ALA A 173 -10.71 7.37 -18.66
C ALA A 173 -11.29 8.72 -19.17
N GLU A 174 -11.19 9.02 -20.46
CA GLU A 174 -11.62 10.31 -21.01
C GLU A 174 -13.08 10.62 -20.68
N GLY A 175 -13.35 11.84 -20.20
CA GLY A 175 -14.68 12.29 -19.79
C GLY A 175 -15.21 11.68 -18.49
N ARG A 176 -14.41 10.89 -17.77
CA ARG A 176 -14.81 10.22 -16.52
C ARG A 176 -14.03 10.74 -15.32
N ILE A 177 -14.69 10.76 -14.17
CA ILE A 177 -14.11 11.23 -12.91
C ILE A 177 -14.29 10.14 -11.85
N LEU A 178 -13.21 9.74 -11.20
CA LEU A 178 -13.24 8.96 -9.97
C LEU A 178 -12.72 9.83 -8.82
N ARG A 179 -13.47 9.88 -7.72
CA ARG A 179 -13.05 10.45 -6.45
C ARG A 179 -13.12 9.39 -5.36
N LEU A 180 -12.10 9.36 -4.53
CA LEU A 180 -11.98 8.44 -3.42
C LEU A 180 -12.23 9.22 -2.13
N LEU A 181 -13.28 8.84 -1.40
CA LEU A 181 -13.74 9.49 -0.18
C LEU A 181 -13.42 8.58 1.01
N ALA A 182 -12.64 9.07 1.98
CA ALA A 182 -12.19 8.26 3.10
C ALA A 182 -12.56 8.83 4.46
N ASN A 183 -12.21 10.09 4.71
CA ASN A 183 -12.29 10.65 6.05
C ASN A 183 -13.76 10.90 6.44
N VAL A 184 -14.09 10.72 7.72
CA VAL A 184 -15.40 11.06 8.28
C VAL A 184 -15.60 12.57 8.46
N ASP A 185 -14.50 13.33 8.40
CA ASP A 185 -14.54 14.79 8.33
C ASP A 185 -15.43 15.23 7.15
N PRO A 186 -16.50 16.03 7.40
CA PRO A 186 -17.41 16.49 6.34
C PRO A 186 -16.71 17.31 5.26
N VAL A 187 -15.51 17.86 5.50
CA VAL A 187 -14.69 18.49 4.45
C VAL A 187 -14.36 17.50 3.33
N ASP A 188 -14.12 16.23 3.63
CA ASP A 188 -13.80 15.24 2.60
C ASP A 188 -15.02 14.93 1.73
N VAL A 189 -16.23 14.91 2.31
CA VAL A 189 -17.49 14.85 1.54
C VAL A 189 -17.64 16.07 0.64
N ALA A 190 -17.36 17.27 1.14
CA ALA A 190 -17.42 18.49 0.34
C ALA A 190 -16.43 18.44 -0.84
N ARG A 191 -15.19 17.98 -0.60
CA ARG A 191 -14.19 17.76 -1.65
C ARG A 191 -14.65 16.71 -2.66
N ALA A 192 -15.22 15.60 -2.18
CA ALA A 192 -15.69 14.51 -3.02
C ALA A 192 -16.88 14.91 -3.90
N THR A 193 -17.77 15.78 -3.43
CA THR A 193 -18.99 16.18 -4.16
C THR A 193 -18.86 17.48 -4.95
N SER A 194 -17.87 18.32 -4.66
CA SER A 194 -17.71 19.64 -5.27
C SER A 194 -17.67 19.60 -6.80
N GLY A 195 -18.58 20.33 -7.45
CA GLY A 195 -18.68 20.42 -8.91
C GLY A 195 -19.24 19.17 -9.61
N LEU A 196 -19.67 18.14 -8.87
CA LEU A 196 -20.30 16.95 -9.47
C LEU A 196 -21.82 17.11 -9.56
N ASN A 197 -22.38 16.62 -10.65
CA ASN A 197 -23.83 16.54 -10.86
C ASN A 197 -24.36 15.20 -10.30
N PRO A 198 -25.29 15.20 -9.32
CA PRO A 198 -25.88 13.96 -8.77
C PRO A 198 -26.50 13.05 -9.85
N GLU A 199 -27.11 13.61 -10.89
CA GLU A 199 -27.73 12.84 -12.00
C GLU A 199 -26.73 12.02 -12.81
N GLU A 200 -25.44 12.35 -12.74
CA GLU A 200 -24.37 11.73 -13.51
C GLU A 200 -23.36 11.01 -12.59
N THR A 201 -23.69 10.85 -11.31
CA THR A 201 -22.78 10.35 -10.27
C THR A 201 -23.21 8.99 -9.71
N LEU A 202 -22.31 8.02 -9.74
CA LEU A 202 -22.43 6.73 -9.09
C LEU A 202 -21.63 6.72 -7.78
N VAL A 203 -22.20 6.19 -6.71
CA VAL A 203 -21.53 5.99 -5.43
C VAL A 203 -21.23 4.51 -5.24
N VAL A 204 -19.97 4.18 -4.96
CA VAL A 204 -19.51 2.83 -4.63
C VAL A 204 -19.20 2.78 -3.14
N VAL A 205 -19.94 2.00 -2.36
CA VAL A 205 -19.70 1.84 -0.91
C VAL A 205 -18.83 0.61 -0.66
N VAL A 206 -17.62 0.81 -0.16
CA VAL A 206 -16.63 -0.25 0.03
C VAL A 206 -16.37 -0.49 1.52
N SER A 207 -16.98 -1.55 2.05
CA SER A 207 -16.80 -1.95 3.45
C SER A 207 -17.07 -3.43 3.63
N LYS A 208 -16.08 -4.18 4.13
CA LYS A 208 -16.20 -5.63 4.41
C LYS A 208 -17.39 -5.92 5.30
N THR A 209 -17.43 -5.29 6.47
CA THR A 209 -18.48 -5.51 7.47
C THR A 209 -19.74 -4.69 7.21
N PHE A 210 -19.65 -3.64 6.38
CA PHE A 210 -20.71 -2.66 6.16
C PHE A 210 -21.18 -1.96 7.47
N THR A 211 -20.29 -1.92 8.46
CA THR A 211 -20.54 -1.32 9.79
C THR A 211 -19.48 -0.30 10.20
N THR A 212 -18.42 -0.11 9.42
CA THR A 212 -17.36 0.88 9.67
C THR A 212 -17.97 2.28 9.86
N ALA A 213 -17.73 2.90 11.02
CA ALA A 213 -18.48 4.08 11.45
C ALA A 213 -18.34 5.25 10.45
N GLU A 214 -17.12 5.50 10.02
CA GLU A 214 -16.71 6.54 9.06
C GLU A 214 -17.38 6.30 7.70
N THR A 215 -17.15 5.12 7.11
CA THR A 215 -17.69 4.74 5.79
C THR A 215 -19.22 4.79 5.77
N MET A 216 -19.89 4.29 6.82
CA MET A 216 -21.35 4.25 6.86
C MET A 216 -21.97 5.62 7.11
N LEU A 217 -21.30 6.51 7.86
CA LEU A 217 -21.76 7.89 7.97
C LEU A 217 -21.63 8.60 6.62
N ASN A 218 -20.49 8.47 5.94
CA ASN A 218 -20.29 9.01 4.60
C ASN A 218 -21.28 8.44 3.57
N ALA A 219 -21.56 7.14 3.61
CA ALA A 219 -22.54 6.50 2.73
C ALA A 219 -23.94 7.08 2.94
N ARG A 220 -24.39 7.27 4.19
CA ARG A 220 -25.67 7.93 4.49
C ARG A 220 -25.68 9.41 4.04
N THR A 221 -24.56 10.11 4.22
CA THR A 221 -24.42 11.51 3.77
C THR A 221 -24.52 11.62 2.25
N LEU A 222 -23.83 10.78 1.48
CA LEU A 222 -23.91 10.77 0.02
C LEU A 222 -25.27 10.27 -0.48
N ARG A 223 -25.88 9.28 0.21
CA ARG A 223 -27.26 8.86 -0.06
C ARG A 223 -28.21 10.05 0.06
N LYS A 224 -28.11 10.83 1.14
CA LYS A 224 -28.91 12.05 1.32
C LYS A 224 -28.65 13.07 0.21
N TRP A 225 -27.38 13.33 -0.13
CA TRP A 225 -27.01 14.25 -1.19
C TRP A 225 -27.59 13.86 -2.57
N LEU A 226 -27.54 12.56 -2.92
CA LEU A 226 -28.16 12.04 -4.14
C LEU A 226 -29.69 12.15 -4.10
N VAL A 227 -30.32 11.66 -3.03
CA VAL A 227 -31.79 11.60 -2.92
C VAL A 227 -32.40 13.00 -2.89
N ASP A 228 -31.82 13.94 -2.14
CA ASP A 228 -32.32 15.32 -2.03
C ASP A 228 -32.34 16.05 -3.38
N ASP A 229 -31.43 15.72 -4.31
CA ASP A 229 -31.39 16.30 -5.66
C ASP A 229 -32.29 15.54 -6.63
N LEU A 230 -32.18 14.21 -6.67
CA LEU A 230 -32.86 13.37 -7.66
C LEU A 230 -34.38 13.31 -7.45
N THR A 231 -34.85 13.39 -6.20
CA THR A 231 -36.29 13.44 -5.90
C THR A 231 -36.94 14.73 -6.37
N LYS A 232 -36.23 15.87 -6.28
CA LYS A 232 -36.68 17.15 -6.88
C LYS A 232 -36.80 17.08 -8.39
N LYS A 233 -36.13 16.11 -9.02
CA LYS A 233 -36.12 15.85 -10.46
C LYS A 233 -37.04 14.68 -10.86
N GLY A 234 -37.92 14.24 -9.97
CA GLY A 234 -38.97 13.25 -10.25
C GLY A 234 -38.60 11.79 -10.01
N SER A 235 -37.42 11.49 -9.46
CA SER A 235 -37.07 10.12 -9.04
C SER A 235 -37.71 9.78 -7.69
N SER A 236 -38.03 8.50 -7.45
CA SER A 236 -38.30 8.04 -6.09
C SER A 236 -36.99 7.88 -5.31
N GLU A 237 -37.04 7.92 -3.98
CA GLU A 237 -35.86 7.65 -3.14
C GLU A 237 -35.26 6.25 -3.43
N ALA A 238 -36.11 5.23 -3.56
CA ALA A 238 -35.69 3.89 -3.92
C ALA A 238 -35.05 3.84 -5.32
N GLY A 239 -35.63 4.54 -6.30
CA GLY A 239 -35.08 4.62 -7.66
C GLY A 239 -33.73 5.35 -7.71
N ALA A 240 -33.56 6.40 -6.92
CA ALA A 240 -32.28 7.11 -6.78
C ALA A 240 -31.20 6.17 -6.23
N VAL A 241 -31.47 5.46 -5.14
CA VAL A 241 -30.49 4.52 -4.54
C VAL A 241 -30.18 3.38 -5.50
N ALA A 242 -31.19 2.75 -6.09
CA ALA A 242 -31.02 1.61 -7.01
C ALA A 242 -30.17 1.93 -8.25
N LYS A 243 -30.21 3.18 -8.74
CA LYS A 243 -29.47 3.63 -9.94
C LYS A 243 -28.16 4.35 -9.64
N HIS A 244 -27.95 4.84 -8.42
CA HIS A 244 -26.78 5.66 -8.08
C HIS A 244 -25.93 5.11 -6.94
N MET A 245 -26.27 3.95 -6.37
CA MET A 245 -25.48 3.34 -5.31
C MET A 245 -25.23 1.85 -5.56
N VAL A 246 -23.97 1.44 -5.47
CA VAL A 246 -23.53 0.04 -5.50
C VAL A 246 -22.60 -0.23 -4.32
N ALA A 247 -22.34 -1.50 -4.01
CA ALA A 247 -21.50 -1.86 -2.89
C ALA A 247 -20.47 -2.94 -3.23
N ALA A 248 -19.28 -2.83 -2.66
CA ALA A 248 -18.32 -3.92 -2.54
C ALA A 248 -18.27 -4.36 -1.06
N SER A 249 -18.84 -5.52 -0.75
CA SER A 249 -19.03 -5.98 0.64
C SER A 249 -19.33 -7.48 0.73
N SER A 250 -18.94 -8.10 1.84
CA SER A 250 -19.38 -9.46 2.22
C SER A 250 -20.70 -9.46 3.02
N ALA A 251 -21.14 -8.30 3.51
CA ALA A 251 -22.31 -8.18 4.39
C ALA A 251 -23.62 -7.92 3.63
N VAL A 252 -23.95 -8.82 2.70
CA VAL A 252 -25.13 -8.71 1.80
C VAL A 252 -26.43 -8.27 2.50
N PRO A 253 -26.81 -8.81 3.67
CA PRO A 253 -28.05 -8.39 4.34
C PRO A 253 -28.06 -6.91 4.75
N LEU A 254 -26.92 -6.37 5.23
CA LEU A 254 -26.81 -4.97 5.64
C LEU A 254 -26.82 -4.02 4.44
N VAL A 255 -26.25 -4.46 3.32
CA VAL A 255 -26.26 -3.71 2.06
C VAL A 255 -27.69 -3.60 1.51
N GLN A 256 -28.45 -4.69 1.52
CA GLN A 256 -29.86 -4.67 1.12
C GLN A 256 -30.72 -3.84 2.08
N GLN A 257 -30.47 -3.91 3.39
CA GLN A 257 -31.14 -3.05 4.38
C GLN A 257 -30.88 -1.55 4.13
N PHE A 258 -29.70 -1.21 3.61
CA PHE A 258 -29.37 0.16 3.20
C PHE A 258 -30.10 0.61 1.92
N GLY A 259 -30.69 -0.33 1.18
CA GLY A 259 -31.50 -0.10 -0.02
C GLY A 259 -30.77 -0.34 -1.35
N ILE A 260 -29.57 -0.93 -1.32
CA ILE A 260 -28.84 -1.28 -2.55
C ILE A 260 -29.32 -2.66 -3.04
N ASP A 261 -29.72 -2.73 -4.31
CA ASP A 261 -30.20 -3.95 -4.94
C ASP A 261 -29.13 -5.05 -4.95
N ARG A 262 -29.55 -6.31 -4.80
CA ARG A 262 -28.63 -7.47 -4.77
C ARG A 262 -27.74 -7.56 -6.01
N ALA A 263 -28.27 -7.18 -7.18
CA ALA A 263 -27.52 -7.16 -8.44
C ALA A 263 -26.40 -6.11 -8.48
N ASN A 264 -26.42 -5.15 -7.54
CA ASN A 264 -25.45 -4.07 -7.39
C ASN A 264 -24.49 -4.32 -6.21
N ILE A 265 -24.39 -5.56 -5.73
CA ILE A 265 -23.51 -5.98 -4.65
C ILE A 265 -22.43 -6.89 -5.23
N PHE A 266 -21.18 -6.46 -5.10
CA PHE A 266 -20.01 -7.20 -5.54
C PHE A 266 -19.28 -7.75 -4.31
N GLY A 267 -19.37 -9.07 -4.15
CA GLY A 267 -18.87 -9.76 -2.97
C GLY A 267 -17.34 -9.81 -2.90
N PHE A 268 -16.83 -10.03 -1.69
CA PHE A 268 -15.48 -10.54 -1.45
C PHE A 268 -15.47 -11.31 -0.12
N TRP A 269 -14.37 -12.00 0.18
CA TRP A 269 -14.33 -13.02 1.22
C TRP A 269 -13.60 -12.59 2.50
N ASP A 270 -13.77 -13.37 3.56
CA ASP A 270 -13.16 -13.14 4.86
C ASP A 270 -11.64 -13.38 4.88
N TRP A 271 -11.13 -14.28 4.06
CA TRP A 271 -9.71 -14.50 3.81
C TRP A 271 -9.01 -13.36 3.05
N VAL A 272 -9.76 -12.35 2.61
CA VAL A 272 -9.21 -11.10 2.06
C VAL A 272 -9.00 -10.10 3.20
N GLY A 273 -7.73 -9.91 3.57
CA GLY A 273 -7.32 -8.85 4.50
C GLY A 273 -7.49 -7.46 3.87
N GLY A 274 -7.93 -6.46 4.65
CA GLY A 274 -8.25 -5.13 4.12
C GLY A 274 -7.07 -4.49 3.36
N ARG A 275 -5.86 -4.53 3.93
CA ARG A 275 -4.65 -3.99 3.29
C ARG A 275 -4.14 -4.80 2.08
N TYR A 276 -4.71 -5.98 1.83
CA TYR A 276 -4.42 -6.87 0.69
C TYR A 276 -5.63 -7.00 -0.27
N SER A 277 -6.57 -6.04 -0.24
CA SER A 277 -7.88 -6.20 -0.88
C SER A 277 -8.05 -5.52 -2.24
N VAL A 278 -7.08 -4.72 -2.69
CA VAL A 278 -7.22 -3.91 -3.93
C VAL A 278 -7.45 -4.77 -5.19
N THR A 279 -6.96 -6.01 -5.21
CA THR A 279 -7.21 -6.97 -6.31
C THR A 279 -8.58 -7.65 -6.24
N SER A 280 -9.39 -7.39 -5.21
CA SER A 280 -10.80 -7.83 -5.12
C SER A 280 -11.77 -6.77 -5.67
N ALA A 281 -13.07 -6.98 -5.50
CA ALA A 281 -14.10 -6.00 -5.78
C ALA A 281 -13.84 -4.61 -5.14
N VAL A 282 -13.10 -4.55 -4.03
CA VAL A 282 -12.69 -3.30 -3.36
C VAL A 282 -11.99 -2.33 -4.33
N GLY A 283 -11.03 -2.80 -5.10
CA GLY A 283 -10.31 -1.97 -6.06
C GLY A 283 -10.79 -2.16 -7.50
N ILE A 284 -11.07 -3.40 -7.91
CA ILE A 284 -11.40 -3.70 -9.31
C ILE A 284 -12.69 -3.00 -9.76
N LEU A 285 -13.71 -2.89 -8.90
CA LEU A 285 -14.96 -2.20 -9.25
C LEU A 285 -14.76 -0.70 -9.57
N PRO A 286 -14.24 0.15 -8.65
CA PRO A 286 -14.04 1.57 -8.94
C PRO A 286 -12.99 1.80 -10.04
N LEU A 287 -11.92 0.99 -10.11
CA LEU A 287 -10.91 1.12 -11.15
C LEU A 287 -11.44 0.73 -12.53
N ALA A 288 -12.24 -0.33 -12.65
CA ALA A 288 -12.86 -0.73 -13.92
C ALA A 288 -13.93 0.28 -14.37
N LEU A 289 -14.65 0.94 -13.44
CA LEU A 289 -15.53 2.05 -13.79
C LEU A 289 -14.75 3.23 -14.43
N GLN A 290 -13.55 3.53 -13.92
CA GLN A 290 -12.71 4.62 -14.41
C GLN A 290 -11.96 4.27 -15.69
N TYR A 291 -11.24 3.15 -15.70
CA TYR A 291 -10.29 2.77 -16.74
C TYR A 291 -10.80 1.66 -17.68
N GLY A 292 -11.90 0.98 -17.34
CA GLY A 292 -12.37 -0.20 -18.06
C GLY A 292 -11.73 -1.50 -17.54
N PHE A 293 -12.45 -2.60 -17.73
CA PHE A 293 -12.08 -3.89 -17.14
C PHE A 293 -10.78 -4.47 -17.72
N ASP A 294 -10.53 -4.30 -19.03
CA ASP A 294 -9.33 -4.85 -19.69
C ASP A 294 -8.02 -4.28 -19.11
N ILE A 295 -8.05 -3.04 -18.61
CA ILE A 295 -6.90 -2.43 -17.93
C ILE A 295 -6.74 -3.03 -16.53
N THR A 296 -7.83 -3.22 -15.79
CA THR A 296 -7.76 -3.86 -14.46
C THR A 296 -7.36 -5.34 -14.55
N GLU A 297 -7.70 -6.03 -15.64
CA GLU A 297 -7.27 -7.41 -15.88
C GLU A 297 -5.75 -7.50 -16.10
N LYS A 298 -5.15 -6.55 -16.83
CA LYS A 298 -3.68 -6.46 -16.96
C LYS A 298 -3.00 -6.20 -15.61
N PHE A 299 -3.63 -5.39 -14.76
CA PHE A 299 -3.16 -5.17 -13.39
C PHE A 299 -3.20 -6.44 -12.54
N LEU A 300 -4.29 -7.20 -12.58
CA LEU A 300 -4.38 -8.51 -11.92
C LEU A 300 -3.32 -9.47 -12.45
N ALA A 301 -3.13 -9.54 -13.78
CA ALA A 301 -2.12 -10.39 -14.40
C ALA A 301 -0.69 -10.06 -13.97
N GLY A 302 -0.36 -8.77 -13.82
CA GLY A 302 0.95 -8.35 -13.31
C GLY A 302 1.18 -8.73 -11.86
N ALA A 303 0.16 -8.61 -11.02
CA ALA A 303 0.23 -9.04 -9.64
C ALA A 303 0.36 -10.58 -9.52
N HIS A 304 -0.37 -11.33 -10.34
CA HIS A 304 -0.25 -12.79 -10.41
C HIS A 304 1.12 -13.26 -10.91
N ALA A 305 1.73 -12.55 -11.87
CA ALA A 305 3.10 -12.87 -12.32
C ALA A 305 4.12 -12.80 -11.17
N MET A 306 3.92 -11.87 -10.22
CA MET A 306 4.77 -11.77 -9.04
C MET A 306 4.42 -12.82 -7.96
N ASP A 307 3.17 -13.27 -7.85
CA ASP A 307 2.80 -14.44 -7.01
C ASP A 307 3.54 -15.69 -7.46
N LYS A 308 3.49 -15.96 -8.77
CA LYS A 308 4.16 -17.09 -9.37
C LYS A 308 5.67 -17.01 -9.12
N HIS A 309 6.25 -15.82 -9.31
CA HIS A 309 7.66 -15.57 -9.02
C HIS A 309 8.00 -15.82 -7.54
N LEU A 310 7.16 -15.39 -6.59
CA LEU A 310 7.36 -15.66 -5.17
C LEU A 310 7.41 -17.17 -4.88
N LEU A 311 6.50 -17.95 -5.46
CA LEU A 311 6.33 -19.37 -5.12
C LEU A 311 7.31 -20.29 -5.85
N GLU A 312 7.67 -19.98 -7.09
CA GLU A 312 8.44 -20.87 -7.96
C GLU A 312 9.94 -20.55 -8.01
N THR A 313 10.33 -19.29 -7.78
CA THR A 313 11.73 -18.86 -7.95
C THR A 313 12.59 -19.24 -6.73
N PRO A 314 13.80 -19.81 -6.93
CA PRO A 314 14.76 -20.05 -5.85
C PRO A 314 15.01 -18.78 -5.02
N LEU A 315 15.11 -18.92 -3.69
CA LEU A 315 15.18 -17.78 -2.75
C LEU A 315 16.24 -16.75 -3.13
N ARG A 316 17.40 -17.21 -3.62
CA ARG A 316 18.52 -16.36 -4.05
C ARG A 316 18.24 -15.43 -5.23
N ASN A 317 17.24 -15.76 -6.04
CA ASN A 317 16.79 -14.95 -7.19
C ASN A 317 15.39 -14.37 -6.96
N ASN A 318 14.82 -14.50 -5.76
CA ASN A 318 13.44 -14.18 -5.49
C ASN A 318 13.32 -12.75 -4.93
N LEU A 319 12.95 -11.79 -5.80
CA LEU A 319 12.84 -10.36 -5.46
C LEU A 319 12.15 -10.05 -4.11
N PRO A 320 10.89 -10.50 -3.83
CA PRO A 320 10.29 -10.28 -2.50
C PRO A 320 11.13 -10.83 -1.35
N VAL A 321 11.75 -12.01 -1.52
CA VAL A 321 12.56 -12.65 -0.49
C VAL A 321 13.83 -11.86 -0.20
N ILE A 322 14.55 -11.46 -1.24
CA ILE A 322 15.77 -10.64 -1.11
C ILE A 322 15.44 -9.33 -0.38
N MET A 323 14.38 -8.63 -0.83
CA MET A 323 13.96 -7.37 -0.21
C MET A 323 13.48 -7.54 1.24
N GLY A 324 12.77 -8.64 1.54
CA GLY A 324 12.30 -8.95 2.88
C GLY A 324 13.46 -9.25 3.85
N LEU A 325 14.42 -10.07 3.41
CA LEU A 325 15.60 -10.41 4.20
C LEU A 325 16.50 -9.19 4.44
N LEU A 326 16.68 -8.32 3.44
CA LEU A 326 17.40 -7.05 3.63
C LEU A 326 16.66 -6.10 4.58
N GLY A 327 15.33 -6.13 4.61
CA GLY A 327 14.55 -5.41 5.62
C GLY A 327 14.82 -5.92 7.03
N VAL A 328 14.78 -7.24 7.23
CA VAL A 328 15.14 -7.89 8.50
C VAL A 328 16.60 -7.57 8.88
N TRP A 329 17.53 -7.61 7.93
CA TRP A 329 18.93 -7.24 8.13
C TRP A 329 19.08 -5.82 8.69
N ASN A 330 18.49 -4.85 7.99
CA ASN A 330 18.57 -3.44 8.38
C ASN A 330 17.88 -3.17 9.72
N SER A 331 16.69 -3.72 9.94
CA SER A 331 15.89 -3.47 11.14
C SER A 331 16.44 -4.21 12.36
N SER A 332 16.57 -5.54 12.28
CA SER A 332 16.86 -6.39 13.44
C SER A 332 18.34 -6.46 13.80
N PHE A 333 19.26 -6.26 12.85
CA PHE A 333 20.70 -6.40 13.09
C PHE A 333 21.48 -5.09 13.03
N LEU A 334 21.13 -4.20 12.08
CA LEU A 334 21.75 -2.87 11.99
C LEU A 334 21.00 -1.78 12.80
N GLY A 335 19.80 -2.08 13.29
CA GLY A 335 19.04 -1.18 14.18
C GLY A 335 18.39 0.00 13.45
N HIS A 336 18.14 -0.12 12.15
CA HIS A 336 17.48 0.91 11.35
C HIS A 336 15.95 0.72 11.41
N SER A 337 15.29 1.51 12.25
CA SER A 337 13.85 1.37 12.55
C SER A 337 12.91 2.05 11.54
N SER A 338 13.45 2.65 10.47
CA SER A 338 12.65 3.37 9.47
C SER A 338 13.10 3.03 8.06
N ARG A 339 12.19 3.08 7.10
CA ARG A 339 12.46 2.90 5.68
C ARG A 339 11.81 4.01 4.86
N ALA A 340 12.56 4.58 3.93
CA ALA A 340 12.07 5.57 2.98
C ALA A 340 11.70 4.91 1.64
N LEU A 341 10.46 5.11 1.19
CA LEU A 341 9.95 4.68 -0.12
C LEU A 341 10.03 5.86 -1.08
N LEU A 342 10.92 5.80 -2.07
CA LEU A 342 11.32 6.94 -2.88
C LEU A 342 11.10 6.66 -4.37
N PRO A 343 9.84 6.68 -4.84
CA PRO A 343 9.56 6.51 -6.26
C PRO A 343 9.94 7.75 -7.05
N TYR A 344 10.85 7.62 -8.00
CA TYR A 344 11.19 8.63 -9.01
C TYR A 344 10.14 8.59 -10.12
N SER A 345 8.89 8.79 -9.71
CA SER A 345 7.70 8.88 -10.56
C SER A 345 6.58 9.55 -9.78
N GLN A 346 6.10 10.70 -10.26
CA GLN A 346 4.99 11.42 -9.62
C GLN A 346 3.67 10.63 -9.68
N ALA A 347 3.51 9.71 -10.63
CA ALA A 347 2.33 8.83 -10.70
C ALA A 347 2.21 7.92 -9.45
N LEU A 348 3.32 7.67 -8.75
CA LEU A 348 3.35 6.87 -7.52
C LEU A 348 3.16 7.71 -6.24
N LEU A 349 2.59 8.91 -6.30
CA LEU A 349 2.42 9.81 -5.14
C LEU A 349 1.64 9.20 -3.96
N ARG A 350 0.82 8.17 -4.21
CA ARG A 350 0.06 7.44 -3.18
C ARG A 350 0.63 6.06 -2.83
N PHE A 351 1.71 5.64 -3.49
CA PHE A 351 2.34 4.35 -3.24
C PHE A 351 2.84 4.23 -1.79
N ALA A 352 3.57 5.23 -1.29
CA ALA A 352 4.09 5.20 0.07
C ALA A 352 2.98 5.13 1.12
N ALA A 353 1.87 5.84 0.92
CA ALA A 353 0.71 5.79 1.82
C ALA A 353 0.03 4.41 1.83
N HIS A 354 -0.04 3.73 0.69
CA HIS A 354 -0.53 2.35 0.63
C HIS A 354 0.41 1.38 1.36
N ILE A 355 1.72 1.43 1.08
CA ILE A 355 2.69 0.53 1.70
C ILE A 355 2.85 0.77 3.20
N GLN A 356 2.65 2.01 3.67
CA GLN A 356 2.55 2.29 5.11
C GLN A 356 1.53 1.37 5.78
N GLN A 357 0.32 1.26 5.23
CA GLN A 357 -0.67 0.36 5.80
C GLN A 357 -0.28 -1.11 5.61
N VAL A 358 0.11 -1.51 4.39
CA VAL A 358 0.48 -2.91 4.09
C VAL A 358 1.52 -3.40 5.08
N ASP A 359 2.61 -2.67 5.28
CA ASP A 359 3.74 -3.13 6.06
C ASP A 359 3.58 -2.85 7.56
N MET A 360 3.20 -1.62 7.95
CA MET A 360 3.14 -1.25 9.38
C MET A 360 1.97 -1.93 10.11
N GLU A 361 0.81 -2.08 9.47
CA GLU A 361 -0.34 -2.78 10.09
C GLU A 361 -0.15 -4.31 10.08
N SER A 362 0.60 -4.85 9.12
CA SER A 362 0.96 -6.28 9.10
C SER A 362 2.01 -6.60 10.16
N ASN A 363 3.12 -5.87 10.15
CA ASN A 363 4.35 -6.29 10.84
C ASN A 363 4.67 -5.47 12.09
N GLY A 364 3.92 -4.41 12.40
CA GLY A 364 4.02 -3.64 13.65
C GLY A 364 3.49 -4.41 14.85
N LYS A 365 4.12 -5.55 15.15
CA LYS A 365 3.68 -6.52 16.17
C LYS A 365 4.72 -6.64 17.28
N ARG A 366 4.24 -6.97 18.49
CA ARG A 366 5.08 -7.15 19.69
C ARG A 366 5.16 -8.59 20.18
N VAL A 367 4.38 -9.49 19.59
CA VAL A 367 4.28 -10.91 19.97
C VAL A 367 4.42 -11.80 18.75
N THR A 368 4.93 -13.02 18.94
CA THR A 368 4.92 -14.09 17.94
C THR A 368 3.50 -14.56 17.64
N VAL A 369 3.35 -15.40 16.62
CA VAL A 369 2.06 -16.06 16.30
C VAL A 369 1.53 -16.92 17.46
N GLU A 370 2.43 -17.45 18.31
CA GLU A 370 2.08 -18.19 19.54
C GLU A 370 1.78 -17.30 20.75
N GLY A 371 1.83 -15.97 20.59
CA GLY A 371 1.54 -15.02 21.66
C GLY A 371 2.69 -14.77 22.64
N VAL A 372 3.92 -15.09 22.27
CA VAL A 372 5.12 -14.83 23.10
C VAL A 372 5.69 -13.45 22.77
N ASP A 373 6.03 -12.64 23.78
CA ASP A 373 6.64 -11.32 23.57
C ASP A 373 7.97 -11.43 22.80
N LEU A 374 8.14 -10.58 21.78
CA LEU A 374 9.36 -10.54 20.98
C LEU A 374 10.50 -9.88 21.79
N PRO A 375 11.70 -10.49 21.83
CA PRO A 375 12.88 -9.88 22.47
C PRO A 375 13.58 -8.84 21.58
N PHE A 376 13.02 -8.55 20.40
CA PHE A 376 13.51 -7.61 19.41
C PHE A 376 12.34 -6.82 18.81
N GLN A 377 12.64 -5.74 18.09
CA GLN A 377 11.64 -4.96 17.37
C GLN A 377 11.34 -5.59 16.00
N ALA A 378 10.06 -5.64 15.64
CA ALA A 378 9.58 -6.02 14.31
C ALA A 378 8.81 -4.85 13.68
N GLY A 379 8.76 -4.84 12.34
CA GLY A 379 8.12 -3.79 11.55
C GLY A 379 8.88 -2.47 11.57
N GLU A 380 9.09 -1.88 10.39
CA GLU A 380 9.71 -0.58 10.24
C GLU A 380 8.66 0.55 10.17
N VAL A 381 9.06 1.75 10.59
CA VAL A 381 8.30 2.96 10.26
C VAL A 381 8.55 3.29 8.79
N ASN A 382 7.52 3.12 7.96
CA ASN A 382 7.57 3.45 6.54
C ASN A 382 7.11 4.88 6.31
N PHE A 383 7.87 5.62 5.49
CA PHE A 383 7.47 6.93 5.00
C PHE A 383 8.04 7.16 3.61
N GLY A 384 7.63 8.21 2.91
CA GLY A 384 8.14 8.47 1.58
C GLY A 384 7.35 9.51 0.82
N GLU A 385 8.01 10.09 -0.18
CA GLU A 385 7.44 11.02 -1.16
C GLU A 385 8.13 10.76 -2.50
N PRO A 386 7.48 11.05 -3.65
CA PRO A 386 8.14 10.94 -4.94
C PRO A 386 9.43 11.74 -5.03
N GLY A 387 10.43 11.18 -5.72
CA GLY A 387 11.57 11.94 -6.22
C GLY A 387 11.12 12.87 -7.36
N THR A 388 11.60 14.12 -7.43
CA THR A 388 12.64 14.75 -6.59
C THR A 388 12.08 15.49 -5.37
N ASN A 389 10.76 15.54 -5.16
CA ASN A 389 10.11 16.29 -4.08
C ASN A 389 10.69 15.95 -2.69
N GLY A 390 10.90 14.66 -2.41
CA GLY A 390 11.50 14.20 -1.14
C GLY A 390 12.91 14.76 -0.91
N GLN A 391 13.69 15.00 -1.98
CA GLN A 391 15.03 15.59 -1.89
C GLN A 391 15.00 17.00 -1.30
N HIS A 392 13.95 17.75 -1.61
CA HIS A 392 13.73 19.11 -1.14
C HIS A 392 12.89 19.18 0.14
N SER A 393 12.73 18.06 0.85
CA SER A 393 11.96 17.98 2.09
C SER A 393 12.79 17.37 3.22
N PHE A 394 13.14 16.09 3.11
CA PHE A 394 13.70 15.32 4.23
C PHE A 394 15.04 14.62 3.91
N TYR A 395 15.57 14.73 2.69
CA TYR A 395 16.86 14.12 2.35
C TYR A 395 18.04 14.72 3.12
N GLN A 396 17.93 15.96 3.60
CA GLN A 396 18.89 16.52 4.56
C GLN A 396 19.10 15.60 5.76
N LEU A 397 17.99 15.10 6.35
CA LEU A 397 18.05 14.15 7.46
C LEU A 397 18.60 12.80 6.99
N ILE A 398 18.17 12.31 5.82
CA ILE A 398 18.64 11.02 5.30
C ILE A 398 20.15 11.04 5.01
N HIS A 399 20.73 12.17 4.59
CA HIS A 399 22.15 12.30 4.24
C HIS A 399 23.08 12.61 5.42
N GLN A 400 22.65 13.44 6.38
CA GLN A 400 23.51 13.92 7.47
C GLN A 400 22.96 13.61 8.87
N GLY A 401 21.69 13.25 8.99
CA GLY A 401 21.04 12.85 10.23
C GLY A 401 21.03 11.32 10.42
N ARG A 402 19.91 10.81 10.95
CA ARG A 402 19.70 9.38 11.21
C ARG A 402 19.86 8.56 9.91
N VAL A 403 20.40 7.35 10.03
CA VAL A 403 20.47 6.42 8.90
C VAL A 403 19.06 5.86 8.65
N VAL A 404 18.60 6.01 7.40
CA VAL A 404 17.31 5.51 6.94
C VAL A 404 17.55 4.73 5.65
N PRO A 405 17.43 3.39 5.65
CA PRO A 405 17.40 2.59 4.44
C PRO A 405 16.38 3.10 3.43
N CYS A 406 16.78 3.17 2.17
CA CYS A 406 15.98 3.75 1.09
C CYS A 406 15.66 2.73 0.00
N ASP A 407 14.39 2.61 -0.37
CA ASP A 407 13.95 1.92 -1.58
C ASP A 407 13.75 2.98 -2.68
N PHE A 408 14.64 3.00 -3.68
CA PHE A 408 14.51 3.83 -4.87
C PHE A 408 13.75 3.07 -5.95
N LEU A 409 12.69 3.66 -6.52
CA LEU A 409 11.93 3.05 -7.61
C LEU A 409 11.96 3.95 -8.83
N GLY A 410 12.43 3.44 -9.97
CA GLY A 410 12.58 4.19 -11.21
C GLY A 410 11.97 3.47 -12.41
N PHE A 411 11.74 4.22 -13.49
CA PHE A 411 11.19 3.71 -14.74
C PHE A 411 12.03 4.21 -15.92
N CYS A 412 12.31 3.35 -16.91
CA CYS A 412 13.02 3.76 -18.11
C CYS A 412 12.20 4.72 -18.99
N GLU A 413 10.87 4.59 -18.99
CA GLU A 413 9.96 5.38 -19.82
C GLU A 413 9.01 6.24 -18.97
N SER A 414 8.79 7.50 -19.39
CA SER A 414 7.78 8.40 -18.81
C SER A 414 6.39 8.12 -19.40
N GLN A 415 5.36 8.26 -18.57
CA GLN A 415 3.96 8.26 -19.04
C GLN A 415 3.60 9.49 -19.88
N ASN A 416 4.37 10.57 -19.77
CA ASN A 416 4.18 11.82 -20.51
C ASN A 416 5.55 12.45 -20.84
N PRO A 417 6.26 11.92 -21.86
CA PRO A 417 7.61 12.37 -22.20
C PRO A 417 7.61 13.81 -22.71
N VAL A 418 8.59 14.60 -22.26
CA VAL A 418 8.81 15.99 -22.69
C VAL A 418 10.28 16.19 -22.99
N GLN A 419 10.57 16.71 -24.19
CA GLN A 419 11.88 17.18 -24.61
C GLN A 419 11.69 18.56 -25.24
N LEU A 420 12.35 19.58 -24.68
CA LEU A 420 12.33 20.92 -25.23
C LEU A 420 13.58 21.14 -26.11
N ALA A 421 13.42 21.94 -27.16
CA ALA A 421 14.55 22.37 -27.97
C ALA A 421 15.46 23.29 -27.14
N GLY A 422 16.76 23.01 -27.15
CA GLY A 422 17.77 23.78 -26.40
C GLY A 422 18.08 23.23 -25.01
N GLU A 423 17.26 22.34 -24.46
CA GLU A 423 17.59 21.63 -23.21
C GLU A 423 18.55 20.46 -23.48
N PRO A 424 19.54 20.21 -22.60
CA PRO A 424 20.57 19.19 -22.84
C PRO A 424 20.03 17.75 -22.72
N VAL A 425 18.97 17.54 -21.95
CA VAL A 425 18.35 16.24 -21.69
C VAL A 425 16.83 16.38 -21.63
N SER A 426 16.12 15.25 -21.66
CA SER A 426 14.67 15.25 -21.48
C SER A 426 14.30 15.52 -20.02
N ASN A 427 13.06 15.94 -19.76
CA ASN A 427 12.58 16.09 -18.38
C ASN A 427 12.64 14.76 -17.60
N HIS A 428 12.49 13.63 -18.30
CA HIS A 428 12.58 12.29 -17.67
C HIS A 428 14.02 11.92 -17.35
N ASP A 429 14.97 12.23 -18.22
CA ASP A 429 16.39 12.01 -17.94
C ASP A 429 16.89 12.92 -16.82
N GLU A 430 16.39 14.16 -16.71
CA GLU A 430 16.67 15.05 -15.59
C GLU A 430 16.18 14.46 -14.26
N LEU A 431 14.97 13.88 -14.25
CA LEU A 431 14.46 13.12 -13.09
C LEU A 431 15.35 11.91 -12.78
N MET A 432 15.71 11.13 -13.79
CA MET A 432 16.46 9.89 -13.61
C MET A 432 17.94 10.13 -13.28
N SER A 433 18.53 11.27 -13.65
CA SER A 433 19.88 11.66 -13.21
C SER A 433 19.99 11.63 -11.68
N ASN A 434 18.92 12.08 -11.02
CA ASN A 434 18.81 12.07 -9.57
C ASN A 434 18.55 10.66 -8.99
N PHE A 435 17.75 9.83 -9.67
CA PHE A 435 17.54 8.43 -9.29
C PHE A 435 18.86 7.66 -9.21
N PHE A 436 19.79 7.92 -10.15
CA PHE A 436 21.10 7.29 -10.14
C PHE A 436 22.08 7.95 -9.15
N ALA A 437 22.06 9.28 -9.03
CA ALA A 437 23.02 10.00 -8.19
C ALA A 437 22.77 9.81 -6.68
N GLN A 438 21.52 9.77 -6.24
CA GLN A 438 21.18 9.78 -4.81
C GLN A 438 21.62 8.50 -4.06
N PRO A 439 21.40 7.27 -4.58
CA PRO A 439 21.94 6.06 -3.97
C PRO A 439 23.47 6.09 -3.81
N ASP A 440 24.19 6.61 -4.80
CA ASP A 440 25.65 6.74 -4.75
C ASP A 440 26.11 7.78 -3.72
N ALA A 441 25.42 8.93 -3.64
CA ALA A 441 25.69 9.95 -2.63
C ALA A 441 25.48 9.40 -1.21
N LEU A 442 24.40 8.62 -0.98
CA LEU A 442 24.11 7.96 0.29
C LEU A 442 25.17 6.92 0.66
N ALA A 443 25.59 6.10 -0.30
CA ALA A 443 26.54 5.04 -0.07
C ALA A 443 27.98 5.56 0.16
N ARG A 444 28.45 6.49 -0.70
CA ARG A 444 29.84 6.97 -0.69
C ARG A 444 30.06 8.10 0.30
N GLY A 445 29.16 9.08 0.37
CA GLY A 445 29.38 10.31 1.12
C GLY A 445 30.48 11.19 0.49
N LYS A 446 30.99 12.13 1.30
CA LYS A 446 32.06 13.09 0.96
C LYS A 446 32.87 13.35 2.22
N SER A 447 34.15 13.00 2.22
CA SER A 447 35.02 13.07 3.41
C SER A 447 35.58 14.47 3.67
N ILE A 448 36.26 14.64 4.80
CA ILE A 448 36.96 15.90 5.12
C ILE A 448 38.12 16.16 4.15
N GLU A 449 38.78 15.10 3.68
CA GLU A 449 39.86 15.16 2.68
C GLU A 449 39.32 15.67 1.34
N ASP A 450 38.17 15.15 0.90
CA ASP A 450 37.49 15.64 -0.32
C ASP A 450 37.18 17.14 -0.20
N LEU A 451 36.64 17.57 0.95
CA LEU A 451 36.31 18.96 1.21
C LEU A 451 37.55 19.87 1.27
N LYS A 452 38.67 19.38 1.80
CA LYS A 452 39.96 20.10 1.78
C LYS A 452 40.46 20.26 0.35
N ALA A 453 40.37 19.22 -0.47
CA ALA A 453 40.76 19.26 -1.88
C ALA A 453 39.87 20.21 -2.71
N GLU A 454 38.58 20.33 -2.36
CA GLU A 454 37.64 21.31 -2.94
C GLU A 454 37.86 22.75 -2.43
N GLY A 455 38.83 22.99 -1.54
CA GLY A 455 39.10 24.32 -0.99
C GLY A 455 38.05 24.82 0.00
N VAL A 456 37.28 23.91 0.63
CA VAL A 456 36.27 24.29 1.63
C VAL A 456 36.95 24.82 2.90
N PRO A 457 36.58 26.03 3.39
CA PRO A 457 37.14 26.58 4.61
C PRO A 457 36.98 25.65 5.80
N GLU A 458 38.00 25.52 6.64
CA GLU A 458 38.05 24.57 7.78
C GLU A 458 36.80 24.62 8.67
N LYS A 459 36.34 25.83 9.01
CA LYS A 459 35.13 26.06 9.81
C LYS A 459 33.84 25.49 9.21
N LEU A 460 33.81 25.18 7.92
CA LEU A 460 32.64 24.63 7.20
C LEU A 460 32.80 23.13 6.90
N GLN A 461 33.97 22.53 7.09
CA GLN A 461 34.22 21.14 6.64
C GLN A 461 33.31 20.15 7.36
N ASN A 462 33.18 20.24 8.68
CA ASN A 462 32.27 19.35 9.44
C ASN A 462 30.79 19.56 9.07
N HIS A 463 30.39 20.76 8.64
CA HIS A 463 29.01 21.03 8.20
C HIS A 463 28.72 20.47 6.80
N LYS A 464 29.75 20.39 5.95
CA LYS A 464 29.66 19.88 4.58
C LYS A 464 30.10 18.41 4.43
N LEU A 465 30.48 17.77 5.53
CA LEU A 465 30.80 16.34 5.61
C LEU A 465 29.53 15.53 5.33
N PHE A 466 29.63 14.57 4.41
CA PHE A 466 28.61 13.55 4.20
C PHE A 466 29.20 12.22 4.66
N PRO A 467 28.75 11.66 5.80
CA PRO A 467 29.33 10.43 6.34
C PRO A 467 29.28 9.24 5.37
N GLY A 468 28.31 9.24 4.44
CA GLY A 468 28.04 8.10 3.58
C GLY A 468 27.54 6.90 4.39
N ASN A 469 27.78 5.69 3.87
CA ASN A 469 27.46 4.43 4.53
C ASN A 469 25.96 4.26 4.88
N ARG A 470 25.09 4.80 4.02
CA ARG A 470 23.63 4.75 4.19
C ARG A 470 23.04 3.79 3.17
N PRO A 471 22.35 2.72 3.60
CA PRO A 471 21.97 1.63 2.72
C PRO A 471 20.79 2.01 1.80
N SER A 472 20.80 1.45 0.59
CA SER A 472 19.68 1.57 -0.34
C SER A 472 19.53 0.33 -1.23
N ILE A 473 18.34 0.18 -1.80
CA ILE A 473 18.10 -0.66 -2.98
C ILE A 473 17.56 0.23 -4.11
N SER A 474 17.78 -0.18 -5.35
CA SER A 474 17.22 0.46 -6.53
C SER A 474 16.45 -0.57 -7.37
N LEU A 475 15.16 -0.33 -7.57
CA LEU A 475 14.30 -1.05 -8.49
C LEU A 475 14.13 -0.22 -9.76
N LEU A 476 14.49 -0.76 -10.91
CA LEU A 476 14.29 -0.14 -12.22
C LEU A 476 13.37 -1.02 -13.08
N PHE A 477 12.22 -0.45 -13.44
CA PHE A 477 11.24 -1.04 -14.33
C PHE A 477 11.37 -0.44 -15.72
N LYS A 478 10.88 -1.13 -16.76
CA LYS A 478 10.80 -0.54 -18.09
C LYS A 478 9.87 0.69 -18.15
N LYS A 479 8.63 0.53 -17.69
CA LYS A 479 7.61 1.59 -17.70
C LYS A 479 6.57 1.32 -16.62
N LEU A 480 5.85 2.36 -16.19
CA LEU A 480 4.74 2.23 -15.26
C LEU A 480 3.42 2.11 -16.02
N ASP A 481 3.01 0.87 -16.30
CA ASP A 481 1.68 0.52 -16.81
C ASP A 481 0.88 -0.34 -15.82
N ALA A 482 -0.34 -0.74 -16.21
CA ALA A 482 -1.21 -1.57 -15.38
C ALA A 482 -0.53 -2.87 -14.90
N PHE A 483 0.19 -3.56 -15.79
CA PHE A 483 0.87 -4.80 -15.46
C PHE A 483 2.00 -4.56 -14.45
N SER A 484 2.89 -3.60 -14.72
CA SER A 484 3.98 -3.26 -13.78
C SER A 484 3.46 -2.70 -12.44
N THR A 485 2.31 -2.03 -12.43
CA THR A 485 1.65 -1.56 -11.19
C THR A 485 1.19 -2.75 -10.36
N GLY A 486 0.66 -3.79 -11.01
CA GLY A 486 0.32 -5.07 -10.38
C GLY A 486 1.55 -5.79 -9.83
N GLN A 487 2.63 -5.86 -10.62
CA GLN A 487 3.90 -6.45 -10.16
C GLN A 487 4.44 -5.71 -8.93
N LEU A 488 4.42 -4.38 -8.94
CA LEU A 488 4.90 -3.54 -7.85
C LEU A 488 4.06 -3.73 -6.58
N LEU A 489 2.74 -3.80 -6.71
CA LEU A 489 1.84 -4.11 -5.60
C LEU A 489 2.23 -5.44 -4.94
N ALA A 490 2.20 -6.52 -5.72
CA ALA A 490 2.44 -7.86 -5.22
C ALA A 490 3.87 -8.04 -4.69
N LEU A 491 4.85 -7.35 -5.27
CA LEU A 491 6.24 -7.34 -4.76
C LEU A 491 6.28 -6.87 -3.31
N TYR A 492 5.56 -5.81 -2.97
CA TYR A 492 5.56 -5.25 -1.61
C TYR A 492 4.60 -5.96 -0.65
N GLU A 493 3.50 -6.52 -1.14
CA GLU A 493 2.68 -7.47 -0.36
C GLU A 493 3.54 -8.66 0.09
N HIS A 494 4.25 -9.27 -0.85
CA HIS A 494 5.07 -10.46 -0.57
C HIS A 494 6.31 -10.15 0.25
N ARG A 495 6.96 -9.00 0.02
CA ARG A 495 8.07 -8.53 0.87
C ARG A 495 7.64 -8.46 2.33
N THR A 496 6.46 -7.90 2.59
CA THR A 496 5.87 -7.77 3.93
C THR A 496 5.63 -9.15 4.55
N VAL A 497 5.05 -10.08 3.78
CA VAL A 497 4.80 -11.47 4.21
C VAL A 497 6.10 -12.20 4.54
N VAL A 498 7.14 -12.04 3.72
CA VAL A 498 8.46 -12.66 3.98
C VAL A 498 9.01 -12.20 5.33
N GLN A 499 9.00 -10.91 5.63
CA GLN A 499 9.51 -10.42 6.91
C GLN A 499 8.73 -10.96 8.10
N GLY A 500 7.39 -10.95 8.00
CA GLY A 500 6.55 -11.52 9.05
C GLY A 500 6.85 -12.99 9.31
N ALA A 501 7.04 -13.76 8.24
CA ALA A 501 7.42 -15.17 8.30
C ALA A 501 8.78 -15.39 8.97
N ILE A 502 9.77 -14.53 8.72
CA ILE A 502 11.09 -14.57 9.38
C ILE A 502 10.98 -14.22 10.86
N TRP A 503 10.27 -13.15 11.21
CA TRP A 503 10.08 -12.75 12.61
C TRP A 503 9.20 -13.71 13.41
N GLY A 504 8.42 -14.58 12.74
CA GLY A 504 7.49 -15.50 13.39
C GLY A 504 6.26 -14.78 13.96
N ILE A 505 5.82 -13.71 13.32
CA ILE A 505 4.65 -12.92 13.71
C ILE A 505 3.47 -13.19 12.79
N ASN A 506 2.26 -12.87 13.23
CA ASN A 506 1.08 -12.89 12.36
C ASN A 506 0.99 -11.57 11.57
N SER A 507 1.26 -11.60 10.27
CA SER A 507 1.14 -10.44 9.38
C SER A 507 -0.30 -10.08 8.99
N PHE A 508 -1.29 -10.86 9.44
CA PHE A 508 -2.64 -10.85 8.85
C PHE A 508 -3.73 -10.38 9.82
N ASP A 509 -3.46 -10.35 11.12
CA ASP A 509 -4.33 -9.72 12.13
C ASP A 509 -4.01 -8.22 12.34
N GLN A 510 -4.84 -7.54 13.14
CA GLN A 510 -4.64 -6.12 13.52
C GLN A 510 -5.29 -5.76 14.87
N TRP A 511 -5.12 -6.57 15.91
CA TRP A 511 -5.79 -6.34 17.22
C TRP A 511 -5.53 -4.97 17.86
N GLY A 512 -4.39 -4.33 17.53
CA GLY A 512 -4.00 -3.03 18.06
C GLY A 512 -4.96 -1.87 17.74
N VAL A 513 -5.87 -2.02 16.77
CA VAL A 513 -6.80 -0.94 16.38
C VAL A 513 -8.10 -0.90 17.20
N GLU A 514 -8.41 -1.96 17.97
CA GLU A 514 -9.71 -2.12 18.61
C GLU A 514 -9.93 -1.20 19.83
N LEU A 515 -8.88 -0.96 20.62
CA LEU A 515 -8.99 -0.13 21.84
C LEU A 515 -9.47 1.30 21.52
N GLY A 516 -8.91 1.91 20.47
CA GLY A 516 -9.31 3.24 20.01
C GLY A 516 -10.78 3.30 19.59
N LYS A 517 -11.29 2.27 18.90
CA LYS A 517 -12.69 2.18 18.48
C LYS A 517 -13.64 2.09 19.67
N VAL A 518 -13.30 1.30 20.69
CA VAL A 518 -14.10 1.17 21.92
C VAL A 518 -14.19 2.51 22.65
N LEU A 519 -13.05 3.19 22.85
CA LEU A 519 -13.01 4.48 23.52
C LEU A 519 -13.74 5.57 22.73
N ALA A 520 -13.58 5.61 21.40
CA ALA A 520 -14.31 6.55 20.54
C ALA A 520 -15.83 6.35 20.60
N LYS A 521 -16.32 5.11 20.73
CA LYS A 521 -17.76 4.83 20.92
C LYS A 521 -18.29 5.41 22.23
N GLN A 522 -17.50 5.35 23.30
CA GLN A 522 -17.86 5.97 24.59
C GLN A 522 -17.91 7.50 24.48
N VAL A 523 -16.90 8.11 23.87
CA VAL A 523 -16.87 9.56 23.64
C VAL A 523 -18.04 10.00 22.76
N ARG A 524 -18.36 9.25 21.69
CA ARG A 524 -19.52 9.54 20.83
C ARG A 524 -20.85 9.49 21.61
N ALA A 525 -21.03 8.51 22.49
CA ALA A 525 -22.22 8.42 23.34
C ALA A 525 -22.32 9.62 24.29
N GLN A 526 -21.21 10.01 24.92
CA GLN A 526 -21.15 11.22 25.74
C GLN A 526 -21.49 12.48 24.94
N LEU A 527 -20.88 12.67 23.76
CA LEU A 527 -21.15 13.83 22.89
C LEU A 527 -22.63 13.88 22.49
N SER A 528 -23.23 12.74 22.15
CA SER A 528 -24.66 12.64 21.87
C SER A 528 -25.46 13.10 23.07
N ALA A 529 -25.29 12.46 24.24
CA ALA A 529 -26.04 12.79 25.46
C ALA A 529 -25.85 14.25 25.89
N SER A 530 -24.64 14.80 25.80
CA SER A 530 -24.40 16.21 26.11
C SER A 530 -25.08 17.15 25.12
N ARG A 531 -25.16 16.82 23.84
CA ARG A 531 -25.80 17.67 22.82
C ARG A 531 -27.33 17.54 22.78
N THR A 532 -27.87 16.35 23.07
CA THR A 532 -29.33 16.08 22.98
C THR A 532 -30.05 16.21 24.32
N GLU A 533 -29.37 15.89 25.43
CA GLU A 533 -29.97 15.81 26.77
C GLU A 533 -29.31 16.76 27.78
N ASN A 534 -28.34 17.59 27.36
CA ASN A 534 -27.52 18.44 28.23
C ASN A 534 -26.82 17.67 29.37
N ALA A 535 -26.51 16.39 29.14
CA ALA A 535 -25.82 15.57 30.13
C ALA A 535 -24.40 16.11 30.42
N PRO A 536 -23.97 16.16 31.70
CA PRO A 536 -22.60 16.56 32.05
C PRO A 536 -21.58 15.51 31.59
N VAL A 537 -20.34 15.94 31.38
CA VAL A 537 -19.23 15.04 31.02
C VAL A 537 -18.87 14.18 32.23
N LYS A 538 -18.82 12.85 32.04
CA LYS A 538 -18.47 11.91 33.12
C LYS A 538 -17.79 10.65 32.57
N GLY A 539 -17.01 9.98 33.41
CA GLY A 539 -16.39 8.69 33.07
C GLY A 539 -15.08 8.76 32.30
N PHE A 540 -14.47 9.94 32.20
CA PHE A 540 -13.17 10.15 31.54
C PHE A 540 -12.12 10.67 32.54
N ASN A 541 -10.83 10.49 32.20
CA ASN A 541 -9.74 11.09 32.97
C ASN A 541 -9.81 12.64 32.94
N SER A 542 -9.14 13.30 33.89
CA SER A 542 -9.24 14.76 34.06
C SER A 542 -8.86 15.56 32.81
N ALA A 543 -7.84 15.11 32.07
CA ALA A 543 -7.42 15.77 30.83
C ALA A 543 -8.50 15.70 29.75
N THR A 544 -9.08 14.51 29.54
CA THR A 544 -10.15 14.30 28.55
C THR A 544 -11.44 15.02 28.95
N THR A 545 -11.78 14.98 30.24
CA THR A 545 -12.96 15.68 30.78
C THR A 545 -12.85 17.17 30.51
N SER A 546 -11.72 17.80 30.87
CA SER A 546 -11.52 19.24 30.66
C SER A 546 -11.60 19.63 29.18
N MET A 547 -11.01 18.84 28.28
CA MET A 547 -11.09 19.11 26.83
C MET A 547 -12.50 18.90 26.26
N LEU A 548 -13.23 17.88 26.70
CA LEU A 548 -14.61 17.65 26.28
C LEU A 548 -15.54 18.77 26.75
N GLU A 549 -15.38 19.23 27.99
CA GLU A 549 -16.13 20.38 28.51
C GLU A 549 -15.85 21.64 27.69
N ALA A 550 -14.58 21.93 27.40
CA ALA A 550 -14.20 23.06 26.55
C ALA A 550 -14.79 22.95 25.13
N TYR A 551 -14.73 21.77 24.52
CA TYR A 551 -15.30 21.50 23.20
C TYR A 551 -16.83 21.66 23.17
N LEU A 552 -17.53 21.18 24.20
CA LEU A 552 -18.99 21.25 24.29
C LEU A 552 -19.49 22.66 24.63
N ALA A 553 -18.72 23.42 25.41
CA ALA A 553 -19.01 24.82 25.74
C ALA A 553 -18.98 25.73 24.51
N HIS A 554 -18.14 25.40 23.52
CA HIS A 554 -18.14 26.09 22.25
C HIS A 554 -19.37 25.69 21.41
N LYS A 555 -20.24 26.67 21.14
CA LYS A 555 -21.36 26.55 20.19
C LYS A 555 -20.88 27.06 18.83
N ALA A 556 -20.73 26.14 17.87
CA ALA A 556 -20.45 26.46 16.48
C ALA A 556 -21.65 27.12 15.79
#